data_AF-A0A5R8P9Z0-F1
#
_entry.id   AF-A0A5R8P9Z0-F1
#
_cell.length_a   1.000
_cell.length_b   1.000
_cell.length_c   1.000
_cell.angle_alpha   90.00
_cell.angle_beta   90.00
_cell.angle_gamma   90.00
#
_symmetry.space_group_name_H-M   'P 1'
#
loop_
_entity.id
_entity.type
_entity.pdbx_description
1 polymer ?
#
loop_
_entity_poly.entity_id
_entity_poly.type
_entity_poly.pdbx_seq_one_letter_code
_entity_poly.pdbx_strand_id
1 'polypeptide(L)'
;MSSNQARPSRKSRPPELIQRLERSRERERRRKNEARERERVIRTAIKTYIAEWHAIIECEAKLDTEVTELRQRIRAAEERAARQKAEHHARQAAAAVRMRETGLTEVEISELLETSPKHVRQLLANQRKAHNGDAASSETANNRPDRPTESAAGRHGPGD
;
A
#
# COMPACT_ATOMS: atom_id res chain seq x y z
N MET A 1 1.49 -3.25 -100.98
CA MET A 1 0.07 -2.82 -100.99
C MET A 1 -0.42 -2.89 -99.55
N SER A 2 -0.33 -1.79 -98.80
CA SER A 2 -0.64 -1.74 -97.37
C SER A 2 -2.13 -1.44 -97.16
N SER A 3 -2.89 -2.41 -96.65
CA SER A 3 -4.28 -2.23 -96.26
C SER A 3 -4.36 -1.64 -94.85
N ASN A 4 -4.65 -0.35 -94.79
CA ASN A 4 -4.90 0.43 -93.58
C ASN A 4 -6.32 0.09 -93.04
N GLN A 5 -6.43 -0.74 -92.01
CA GLN A 5 -7.70 -1.02 -91.33
C GLN A 5 -8.12 0.19 -90.47
N ALA A 6 -9.18 0.86 -90.89
CA ALA A 6 -9.82 1.95 -90.14
C ALA A 6 -10.33 1.45 -88.78
N ARG A 7 -9.89 2.10 -87.69
CA ARG A 7 -10.38 1.82 -86.33
C ARG A 7 -11.85 2.23 -86.22
N PRO A 8 -12.73 1.39 -85.63
CA PRO A 8 -14.14 1.73 -85.48
C PRO A 8 -14.33 2.94 -84.55
N SER A 9 -15.10 3.91 -85.04
CA SER A 9 -15.54 5.12 -84.34
C SER A 9 -16.27 4.78 -83.04
N ARG A 10 -15.75 5.28 -81.90
CA ARG A 10 -16.41 5.18 -80.59
C ARG A 10 -17.70 5.99 -80.63
N LYS A 11 -18.86 5.33 -80.68
CA LYS A 11 -20.15 5.97 -80.44
C LYS A 11 -20.13 6.66 -79.07
N SER A 12 -20.34 7.98 -79.08
CA SER A 12 -20.51 8.80 -77.87
C SER A 12 -21.61 8.18 -76.99
N ARG A 13 -21.32 7.96 -75.71
CA ARG A 13 -22.31 7.40 -74.78
C ARG A 13 -23.44 8.41 -74.58
N PRO A 14 -24.71 7.97 -74.51
CA PRO A 14 -25.84 8.84 -74.19
C PRO A 14 -25.56 9.71 -72.95
N PRO A 15 -25.87 11.02 -72.99
CA PRO A 15 -25.54 11.96 -71.90
C PRO A 15 -26.18 11.58 -70.56
N GLU A 16 -27.35 10.95 -70.59
CA GLU A 16 -28.03 10.45 -69.39
C GLU A 16 -27.25 9.33 -68.69
N LEU A 17 -26.58 8.45 -69.45
CA LEU A 17 -25.73 7.39 -68.88
C LEU A 17 -24.47 7.98 -68.24
N ILE A 18 -23.92 9.05 -68.83
CA ILE A 18 -22.77 9.78 -68.26
C ILE A 18 -23.18 10.41 -66.94
N GLN A 19 -24.29 11.15 -66.91
CA GLN A 19 -24.80 11.77 -65.68
C GLN A 19 -25.14 10.74 -64.59
N ARG A 20 -25.74 9.60 -64.96
CA ARG A 20 -26.05 8.52 -64.00
C ARG A 20 -24.78 7.93 -63.39
N LEU A 21 -23.73 7.73 -64.20
CA LEU A 21 -22.43 7.26 -63.73
C LEU A 21 -21.74 8.28 -62.82
N GLU A 22 -21.82 9.57 -63.13
CA GLU A 22 -21.28 10.65 -62.30
C GLU A 22 -21.97 10.70 -60.92
N ARG A 23 -23.32 10.73 -60.90
CA ARG A 23 -24.08 10.68 -59.65
C ARG A 23 -23.78 9.42 -58.84
N SER A 24 -23.54 8.28 -59.49
CA SER A 24 -23.15 7.03 -58.82
C SER A 24 -21.76 7.14 -58.18
N ARG A 25 -20.77 7.65 -58.91
CA ARG A 25 -19.41 7.86 -58.42
C ARG A 25 -19.37 8.86 -57.27
N GLU A 26 -20.18 9.91 -57.34
CA GLU A 26 -20.26 10.91 -56.29
C GLU A 26 -20.82 10.33 -54.98
N ARG A 27 -21.89 9.53 -55.06
CA ARG A 27 -22.41 8.80 -53.89
C ARG A 27 -21.38 7.84 -53.29
N GLU A 28 -20.63 7.13 -54.14
CA GLU A 28 -19.58 6.23 -53.68
C GLU A 28 -18.44 6.98 -52.99
N ARG A 29 -17.98 8.10 -53.57
CA ARG A 29 -16.98 8.99 -52.97
C ARG A 29 -17.46 9.53 -51.63
N ARG A 30 -18.71 9.99 -51.55
CA ARG A 30 -19.31 10.48 -50.32
C ARG A 30 -19.31 9.40 -49.22
N ARG A 31 -19.76 8.18 -49.53
CA ARG A 31 -19.71 7.05 -48.59
C ARG A 31 -18.30 6.72 -48.12
N LYS A 32 -17.31 6.73 -49.03
CA LYS A 32 -15.90 6.50 -48.68
C LYS A 32 -15.35 7.61 -47.78
N ASN A 33 -15.68 8.86 -48.05
CA ASN A 33 -15.25 9.99 -47.23
C ASN A 33 -15.90 9.95 -45.84
N GLU A 34 -17.20 9.67 -45.76
CA GLU A 34 -17.92 9.48 -44.49
C GLU A 34 -17.32 8.33 -43.67
N ALA A 35 -16.97 7.20 -44.31
CA ALA A 35 -16.32 6.08 -43.64
C ALA A 35 -14.92 6.45 -43.12
N ARG A 36 -14.11 7.17 -43.92
CA ARG A 36 -12.78 7.64 -43.50
C ARG A 36 -12.86 8.62 -42.34
N GLU A 37 -13.84 9.52 -42.36
CA GLU A 37 -14.03 10.47 -41.27
C GLU A 37 -14.44 9.77 -39.97
N ARG A 38 -15.39 8.83 -40.05
CA ARG A 38 -15.75 7.98 -38.90
C ARG A 38 -14.54 7.24 -38.35
N GLU A 39 -13.73 6.62 -39.23
CA GLU A 39 -12.52 5.93 -38.80
C GLU A 39 -11.53 6.89 -38.13
N ARG A 40 -11.37 8.10 -38.66
CA ARG A 40 -10.49 9.12 -38.08
C ARG A 40 -10.96 9.55 -36.70
N VAL A 41 -12.26 9.80 -36.53
CA VAL A 41 -12.87 10.14 -35.24
C VAL A 41 -12.69 9.01 -34.24
N ILE A 42 -12.98 7.77 -34.62
CA ILE A 42 -12.79 6.59 -33.76
C ILE A 42 -11.33 6.45 -33.35
N ARG A 43 -10.40 6.58 -34.30
CA ARG A 43 -8.97 6.48 -34.02
C ARG A 43 -8.49 7.56 -33.05
N THR A 44 -8.96 8.80 -33.21
CA THR A 44 -8.65 9.88 -32.29
C THR A 44 -9.24 9.60 -30.90
N ALA A 45 -10.50 9.16 -30.82
CA ALA A 45 -11.13 8.81 -29.55
C ALA A 45 -10.40 7.67 -28.82
N ILE A 46 -9.94 6.63 -29.54
CA ILE A 46 -9.13 5.55 -28.96
C ILE A 46 -7.81 6.10 -28.41
N LYS A 47 -7.12 6.98 -29.15
CA LYS A 47 -5.87 7.60 -28.67
C LYS A 47 -6.09 8.41 -27.42
N THR A 48 -7.13 9.24 -27.39
CA THR A 48 -7.49 10.02 -26.20
C THR A 48 -7.81 9.09 -25.03
N TYR A 49 -8.65 8.07 -25.23
CA TYR A 49 -8.98 7.11 -24.19
C TYR A 49 -7.74 6.45 -23.58
N ILE A 50 -6.82 5.98 -24.41
CA ILE A 50 -5.57 5.34 -23.95
C ILE A 50 -4.69 6.35 -23.19
N ALA A 51 -4.56 7.57 -23.69
CA ALA A 51 -3.77 8.61 -23.03
C ALA A 51 -4.34 8.97 -21.66
N GLU A 52 -5.65 9.17 -21.56
CA GLU A 52 -6.32 9.47 -20.28
C GLU A 52 -6.23 8.29 -19.31
N TRP A 53 -6.36 7.06 -19.81
CA TRP A 53 -6.19 5.85 -18.99
C TRP A 53 -4.77 5.77 -18.39
N HIS A 54 -3.74 6.04 -19.19
CA HIS A 54 -2.36 6.12 -18.68
C HIS A 54 -2.20 7.25 -17.65
N ALA A 55 -2.76 8.43 -17.92
CA ALA A 55 -2.70 9.55 -16.99
C ALA A 55 -3.35 9.22 -15.64
N ILE A 56 -4.47 8.49 -15.64
CA ILE A 56 -5.12 8.01 -14.40
C ILE A 56 -4.19 7.07 -13.64
N ILE A 57 -3.59 6.08 -14.31
CA ILE A 57 -2.66 5.13 -13.66
C ILE A 57 -1.46 5.87 -13.05
N GLU A 58 -0.91 6.86 -13.76
CA GLU A 58 0.19 7.66 -13.23
C GLU A 58 -0.22 8.47 -11.99
N CYS A 59 -1.42 9.05 -11.99
CA CYS A 59 -1.96 9.74 -10.83
C CYS A 59 -2.16 8.80 -9.65
N GLU A 60 -2.71 7.60 -9.87
CA GLU A 60 -2.89 6.58 -8.83
C GLU A 60 -1.56 6.12 -8.25
N ALA A 61 -0.56 5.84 -9.09
CA ALA A 61 0.77 5.43 -8.65
C ALA A 61 1.48 6.51 -7.81
N LYS A 62 1.32 7.79 -8.19
CA LYS A 62 1.84 8.92 -7.39
C LYS A 62 1.15 9.00 -6.04
N LEU A 63 -0.18 8.90 -6.02
CA LEU A 63 -0.95 8.92 -4.78
C LEU A 63 -0.55 7.77 -3.85
N ASP A 64 -0.40 6.55 -4.37
CA ASP A 64 0.01 5.38 -3.58
C ASP A 64 1.40 5.58 -2.96
N THR A 65 2.32 6.18 -3.71
CA THR A 65 3.66 6.53 -3.22
C THR A 65 3.57 7.54 -2.08
N GLU A 66 2.87 8.66 -2.29
CA GLU A 66 2.70 9.71 -1.29
C GLU A 66 2.01 9.20 -0.02
N VAL A 67 0.95 8.39 -0.16
CA VAL A 67 0.24 7.77 0.96
C VAL A 67 1.17 6.84 1.74
N THR A 68 2.00 6.06 1.04
CA THR A 68 2.96 5.17 1.69
C THR A 68 4.01 5.95 2.48
N GLU A 69 4.57 7.00 1.90
CA GLU A 69 5.53 7.88 2.58
C GLU A 69 4.92 8.56 3.81
N LEU A 70 3.71 9.11 3.68
CA LEU A 70 3.01 9.75 4.79
C LEU A 70 2.74 8.76 5.94
N ARG A 71 2.31 7.53 5.62
CA ARG A 71 2.12 6.48 6.63
C ARG A 71 3.42 6.12 7.34
N GLN A 72 4.53 6.03 6.62
CA GLN A 72 5.84 5.78 7.23
C GLN A 72 6.25 6.93 8.16
N ARG A 73 6.05 8.18 7.74
CA ARG A 73 6.35 9.37 8.56
C ARG A 73 5.49 9.44 9.82
N ILE A 74 4.21 9.09 9.73
CA ILE A 74 3.31 9.01 10.88
C ILE A 74 3.82 7.97 11.87
N ARG A 75 4.10 6.74 11.41
CA ARG A 75 4.63 5.67 12.29
C ARG A 75 5.93 6.09 12.98
N ALA A 76 6.87 6.68 12.24
CA ALA A 76 8.11 7.16 12.80
C ALA A 76 7.90 8.30 13.82
N ALA A 77 6.91 9.17 13.62
CA ALA A 77 6.55 10.19 14.59
C ALA A 77 5.91 9.59 15.85
N GLU A 78 5.02 8.62 15.70
CA GLU A 78 4.38 7.89 16.81
C GLU A 78 5.42 7.14 17.66
N GLU A 79 6.35 6.43 17.03
CA GLU A 79 7.44 5.72 17.71
C GLU A 79 8.38 6.67 18.48
N ARG A 80 8.72 7.83 17.89
CA ARG A 80 9.51 8.84 18.59
C ARG A 80 8.75 9.41 19.78
N ALA A 81 7.48 9.74 19.61
CA ALA A 81 6.65 10.26 20.69
C ALA A 81 6.46 9.22 21.80
N ALA A 82 6.26 7.94 21.45
CA ALA A 82 6.14 6.85 22.42
C ALA A 82 7.42 6.68 23.24
N ARG A 83 8.60 6.72 22.59
CA ARG A 83 9.90 6.68 23.28
C ARG A 83 10.08 7.87 24.22
N GLN A 84 9.82 9.08 23.75
CA GLN A 84 9.92 10.28 24.58
C GLN A 84 8.96 10.22 25.79
N LYS A 85 7.71 9.80 25.59
CA LYS A 85 6.75 9.59 26.68
C LYS A 85 7.26 8.55 27.68
N ALA A 86 7.78 7.42 27.21
CA ALA A 86 8.34 6.39 28.08
C ALA A 86 9.51 6.92 28.92
N GLU A 87 10.43 7.69 28.32
CA GLU A 87 11.52 8.35 29.05
C GLU A 87 11.01 9.34 30.09
N HIS A 88 10.02 10.18 29.74
CA HIS A 88 9.44 11.11 30.70
C HIS A 88 8.74 10.38 31.85
N HIS A 89 8.01 9.30 31.58
CA HIS A 89 7.41 8.47 32.61
C HIS A 89 8.46 7.80 33.51
N ALA A 90 9.58 7.32 32.95
CA ALA A 90 10.69 6.78 33.74
C ALA A 90 11.32 7.86 34.64
N ARG A 91 11.54 9.08 34.11
CA ARG A 91 12.04 10.22 34.89
C ARG A 91 11.06 10.62 36.01
N GLN A 92 9.75 10.61 35.75
CA GLN A 92 8.72 10.85 36.77
C GLN A 92 8.73 9.78 37.85
N ALA A 93 8.84 8.50 37.48
CA ALA A 93 8.93 7.39 38.43
C ALA A 93 10.16 7.50 39.33
N ALA A 94 11.32 7.80 38.74
CA ALA A 94 12.56 8.03 39.50
C ALA A 94 12.47 9.26 40.42
N ALA A 95 11.78 10.33 40.01
CA ALA A 95 11.53 11.48 40.88
C ALA A 95 10.63 11.12 42.08
N ALA A 96 9.54 10.37 41.85
CA ALA A 96 8.67 9.90 42.93
C ALA A 96 9.40 8.99 43.93
N VAL A 97 10.33 8.13 43.46
CA VAL A 97 11.18 7.33 44.34
C VAL A 97 12.10 8.20 45.19
N ARG A 98 12.76 9.20 44.60
CA ARG A 98 13.59 10.15 45.37
C ARG A 98 12.79 10.90 46.44
N MET A 99 11.54 11.28 46.15
CA MET A 99 10.65 11.87 47.17
C MET A 99 10.31 10.87 48.28
N ARG A 100 10.13 9.59 47.94
CA ARG A 100 9.91 8.54 48.94
C ARG A 100 11.13 8.30 49.82
N GLU A 101 12.33 8.41 49.26
CA GLU A 101 13.60 8.27 49.97
C GLU A 101 13.85 9.38 51.00
N THR A 102 13.24 10.56 50.86
CA THR A 102 13.29 11.62 51.89
C THR A 102 12.34 11.36 53.07
N GLY A 103 11.62 10.24 53.08
CA GLY A 103 10.71 9.84 54.16
C GLY A 103 9.23 10.20 53.92
N LEU A 104 8.89 10.82 52.78
CA LEU A 104 7.49 11.18 52.48
C LEU A 104 6.64 9.93 52.21
N THR A 105 5.43 9.90 52.77
CA THR A 105 4.44 8.85 52.53
C THR A 105 3.82 8.96 51.13
N GLU A 106 3.10 7.91 50.68
CA GLU A 106 2.45 7.94 49.34
C GLU A 106 1.40 9.04 49.28
N VAL A 107 0.72 9.31 50.41
CA VAL A 107 -0.33 10.32 50.54
C VAL A 107 0.28 11.71 50.45
N GLU A 108 1.33 12.00 51.22
CA GLU A 108 2.02 13.30 51.19
C GLU A 108 2.62 13.61 49.80
N ILE A 109 3.21 12.61 49.13
CA ILE A 109 3.69 12.76 47.75
C ILE A 109 2.52 13.05 46.81
N SER A 110 1.38 12.39 46.99
CA SER A 110 0.21 12.60 46.13
C SER A 110 -0.40 13.98 46.30
N GLU A 111 -0.45 14.49 47.53
CA GLU A 111 -0.88 15.86 47.84
C GLU A 111 0.08 16.87 47.23
N LEU A 112 1.40 16.69 47.41
CA LEU A 112 2.42 17.59 46.88
C LEU A 112 2.46 17.65 45.35
N LEU A 113 2.22 16.52 44.68
CA LEU A 113 2.17 16.44 43.22
C LEU A 113 0.79 16.78 42.64
N GLU A 114 -0.20 17.09 43.49
CA GLU A 114 -1.60 17.32 43.10
C GLU A 114 -2.15 16.16 42.26
N THR A 115 -1.82 14.92 42.65
CA THR A 115 -2.27 13.70 41.96
C THR A 115 -2.96 12.73 42.91
N SER A 116 -3.54 11.65 42.36
CA SER A 116 -4.10 10.60 43.21
C SER A 116 -3.02 9.73 43.87
N PRO A 117 -3.23 9.23 45.09
CA PRO A 117 -2.34 8.24 45.72
C PRO A 117 -2.12 6.99 44.85
N LYS A 118 -3.15 6.61 44.07
CA LYS A 118 -3.08 5.51 43.11
C LYS A 118 -2.03 5.77 42.02
N HIS A 119 -1.94 7.00 41.52
CA HIS A 119 -0.95 7.38 40.52
C HIS A 119 0.47 7.33 41.08
N VAL A 120 0.69 7.86 42.29
CA VAL A 120 1.97 7.76 42.99
C VAL A 120 2.39 6.30 43.18
N ARG A 121 1.47 5.44 43.62
CA ARG A 121 1.73 4.00 43.74
C ARG A 121 2.13 3.36 42.42
N GLN A 122 1.49 3.76 41.30
CA GLN A 122 1.87 3.28 39.97
C GLN A 122 3.28 3.73 39.58
N LEU A 123 3.65 5.00 39.82
CA LEU A 123 5.00 5.50 39.57
C LEU A 123 6.05 4.70 40.35
N LEU A 124 5.83 4.47 41.65
CA LEU A 124 6.73 3.68 42.50
C LEU A 124 6.78 2.19 42.07
N ALA A 125 5.66 1.62 41.62
CA ALA A 125 5.64 0.26 41.10
C ALA A 125 6.38 0.13 39.76
N ASN A 126 6.26 1.13 38.88
CA ASN A 126 6.91 1.14 37.57
C ASN A 126 8.44 1.19 37.69
N GLN A 127 8.98 1.96 38.65
CA GLN A 127 10.42 1.99 38.90
C GLN A 127 10.96 0.62 39.38
N ARG A 128 10.21 -0.07 40.25
CA ARG A 128 10.59 -1.43 40.72
C ARG A 128 10.61 -2.44 39.58
N LYS A 129 9.65 -2.36 38.66
CA LYS A 129 9.62 -3.21 37.46
C LYS A 129 10.78 -2.93 36.52
N ALA A 130 11.13 -1.67 36.32
CA ALA A 130 12.30 -1.29 35.52
C ALA A 130 13.61 -1.85 36.10
N HIS A 131 13.76 -1.87 37.44
CA HIS A 131 14.96 -2.39 38.08
C HIS A 131 15.06 -3.94 38.04
N ASN A 132 13.93 -4.65 38.11
CA ASN A 132 13.90 -6.11 38.06
C ASN A 132 13.95 -6.69 36.64
N GLY A 133 13.63 -5.90 35.61
CA GLY A 133 13.67 -6.32 34.21
C GLY A 133 15.07 -6.60 33.67
N ASP A 134 16.09 -5.92 34.20
CA ASP A 134 17.49 -6.10 33.80
C ASP A 134 18.14 -7.35 34.42
N ALA A 135 17.61 -7.88 35.53
CA ALA A 135 18.16 -9.06 36.20
C ALA A 135 17.71 -10.40 35.57
N ALA A 136 16.64 -10.40 34.78
CA ALA A 136 16.04 -11.63 34.24
C ALA A 136 16.79 -12.23 33.02
N SER A 137 17.88 -11.62 32.55
CA SER A 137 18.64 -12.09 31.37
C SER A 137 19.91 -12.89 31.70
N SER A 138 20.21 -13.20 32.97
CA SER A 138 21.43 -13.93 33.35
C SER A 138 21.24 -15.21 34.17
N GLU A 139 20.01 -15.62 34.46
CA GLU A 139 19.75 -16.74 35.38
C GLU A 139 18.92 -17.85 34.73
N THR A 140 19.47 -18.52 33.72
CA THR A 140 18.93 -19.83 33.27
C THR A 140 19.98 -20.79 32.69
N ALA A 141 21.28 -20.52 32.87
CA ALA A 141 22.35 -21.36 32.31
C ALA A 141 22.98 -22.36 33.27
N ASN A 142 22.50 -22.53 34.52
CA ASN A 142 23.16 -23.45 35.44
C ASN A 142 22.23 -24.03 36.52
N ASN A 143 21.55 -25.14 36.19
CA ASN A 143 21.38 -26.28 37.09
C ASN A 143 20.51 -27.36 36.44
N ARG A 144 21.17 -28.39 35.89
CA ARG A 144 20.53 -29.67 35.64
C ARG A 144 21.48 -30.76 36.15
N PRO A 145 21.26 -31.35 37.33
CA PRO A 145 21.92 -32.59 37.68
C PRO A 145 21.21 -33.73 36.94
N ASP A 146 22.03 -34.54 36.29
CA ASP A 146 21.71 -35.82 35.66
C ASP A 146 20.85 -36.70 36.57
N ARG A 147 19.85 -37.35 35.97
CA ARG A 147 19.16 -38.50 36.57
C ARG A 147 19.36 -39.71 35.67
N PRO A 148 19.92 -40.81 36.18
CA PRO A 148 20.30 -41.96 35.38
C PRO A 148 19.08 -42.81 34.97
N THR A 149 19.28 -43.46 33.83
CA THR A 149 18.43 -44.42 33.14
C THR A 149 18.51 -45.81 33.76
N GLU A 150 17.36 -46.46 34.00
CA GLU A 150 17.16 -47.93 33.99
C GLU A 150 15.64 -48.21 34.08
N SER A 151 15.00 -48.77 33.05
CA SER A 151 14.76 -50.22 32.81
C SER A 151 13.59 -50.74 33.68
N ALA A 152 12.53 -51.43 33.23
CA ALA A 152 12.26 -52.22 32.03
C ALA A 152 10.75 -52.55 31.90
N ALA A 153 10.36 -53.02 30.70
CA ALA A 153 9.44 -54.13 30.43
C ALA A 153 7.90 -53.94 30.33
N GLY A 154 7.35 -54.46 29.20
CA GLY A 154 5.96 -54.93 29.04
C GLY A 154 5.25 -54.44 27.76
N ARG A 155 5.61 -54.86 26.53
CA ARG A 155 5.07 -55.99 25.71
C ARG A 155 3.57 -55.93 25.30
N HIS A 156 3.35 -56.29 24.01
CA HIS A 156 2.11 -56.61 23.26
C HIS A 156 1.27 -55.40 22.77
N GLY A 157 0.93 -55.19 21.49
CA GLY A 157 1.02 -55.91 20.20
C GLY A 157 -0.25 -55.56 19.38
N PRO A 158 -0.21 -55.20 18.08
CA PRO A 158 -1.44 -54.96 17.31
C PRO A 158 -1.77 -56.17 16.41
N GLY A 159 -3.00 -56.66 16.52
CA GLY A 159 -3.58 -57.65 15.61
C GLY A 159 -5.09 -57.52 15.63
N ASP A 160 -5.61 -56.69 14.73
CA ASP A 160 -6.68 -56.96 13.74
C ASP A 160 -7.08 -55.67 13.01
#